data_AF-A0A524RMX6-F1
#
_entry.id   AF-A0A524RMX6-F1
#
_cell.length_a   1.000
_cell.length_b   1.000
_cell.length_c   1.000
_cell.angle_alpha   90.00
_cell.angle_beta   90.00
_cell.angle_gamma   90.00
#
_symmetry.space_group_name_H-M   'P 1'
#
loop_
_entity.id
_entity.type
_entity.pdbx_description
1 polymer ?
#
loop_
_entity_poly.entity_id
_entity_poly.type
_entity_poly.pdbx_seq_one_letter_code
_entity_poly.pdbx_strand_id
1 'polypeptide(L)' 'AKLSALALSSGSLAPLFDADRTSYSASVANEVESVTVTPTTINSKATVTVNGTALSSGNASDAI' A
#
# COMPACT_ATOMS: atom_id res chain seq x y z
N ALA A 1 -10.33 11.37 -3.21
CA ALA A 1 -9.90 10.05 -3.73
C ALA A 1 -9.87 9.07 -2.57
N LYS A 2 -10.29 7.82 -2.75
CA LYS A 2 -10.26 6.78 -1.71
C LYS A 2 -9.68 5.49 -2.29
N LEU A 3 -9.02 4.73 -1.43
CA LEU A 3 -8.60 3.36 -1.72
C LEU A 3 -9.72 2.39 -1.37
N SER A 4 -9.83 1.31 -2.14
CA SER A 4 -10.68 0.15 -1.84
C SER A 4 -9.92 -0.92 -1.07
N ALA A 5 -8.59 -0.99 -1.25
CA ALA A 5 -7.71 -1.89 -0.52
C ALA A 5 -6.27 -1.34 -0.45
N LEU A 6 -5.53 -1.80 0.56
CA LEU A 6 -4.08 -1.60 0.68
C LEU A 6 -3.46 -2.89 1.19
N ALA A 7 -2.52 -3.45 0.43
CA ALA A 7 -1.81 -4.67 0.78
C ALA A 7 -0.30 -4.44 0.84
N LEU A 8 0.38 -5.23 1.67
CA LEU A 8 1.83 -5.30 1.78
C LEU A 8 2.31 -6.67 1.32
N SER A 9 3.49 -6.75 0.70
CA SER A 9 4.10 -8.04 0.36
C SER A 9 4.51 -8.85 1.59
N SER A 10 4.77 -8.19 2.71
CA SER A 10 5.14 -8.80 3.98
C SER A 10 4.69 -7.96 5.17
N GLY A 11 4.51 -8.62 6.32
CA GLY A 11 3.95 -8.00 7.52
C GLY A 11 2.43 -7.84 7.45
N SER A 12 1.89 -7.07 8.40
CA SER A 12 0.46 -6.75 8.46
C SER A 12 0.27 -5.28 8.82
N LEU A 13 -0.72 -4.64 8.21
CA LEU A 13 -1.11 -3.27 8.54
C LEU A 13 -1.76 -3.26 9.93
N ALA A 14 -1.25 -2.39 10.79
CA ALA A 14 -1.81 -2.07 12.09
C ALA A 14 -2.12 -0.56 12.12
N PRO A 15 -3.41 -0.17 12.21
CA PRO A 15 -4.62 -1.00 12.21
C PRO A 15 -4.89 -1.66 10.84
N LEU A 16 -5.86 -2.59 10.78
CA LEU A 16 -6.35 -3.12 9.51
C LEU A 16 -6.81 -1.98 8.59
N PHE A 17 -6.71 -2.21 7.27
CA PHE A 17 -7.06 -1.21 6.27
C PHE A 17 -8.50 -0.72 6.44
N ASP A 18 -8.64 0.61 6.39
CA ASP A 18 -9.88 1.35 6.41
C ASP A 18 -9.77 2.54 5.43
N ALA A 19 -10.77 2.73 4.57
CA ALA A 19 -10.72 3.74 3.51
C ALA A 19 -10.69 5.20 4.02
N ASP A 20 -11.04 5.43 5.29
CA ASP A 20 -11.02 6.73 5.95
C ASP A 20 -9.74 6.95 6.78
N ARG A 21 -8.89 5.93 6.92
CA ARG A 21 -7.59 6.03 7.59
C ARG A 21 -6.44 6.27 6.61
N THR A 22 -5.62 7.24 6.95
CA THR A 22 -4.44 7.66 6.17
C THR A 22 -3.11 7.28 6.81
N SER A 23 -3.14 6.75 8.04
CA SER A 23 -1.93 6.42 8.80
C SER A 23 -1.99 4.98 9.29
N TYR A 24 -0.93 4.25 8.97
CA TYR A 24 -0.74 2.85 9.30
C TYR A 24 0.70 2.62 9.71
N SER A 25 0.92 1.65 10.57
CA SER A 25 2.22 1.04 10.79
C SER A 25 2.18 -0.42 10.35
N ALA A 26 3.33 -0.98 10.05
CA ALA A 26 3.48 -2.40 9.81
C ALA A 26 4.76 -2.88 10.51
N SER A 27 4.69 -4.07 11.09
CA SER A 27 5.87 -4.75 11.63
C SER A 27 6.19 -5.92 10.71
N VAL A 28 7.46 -6.00 10.29
CA VAL A 28 7.99 -7.07 9.47
C VAL A 28 9.03 -7.86 10.25
N ALA A 29 9.26 -9.11 9.85
CA ALA A 29 10.33 -9.91 10.43
C ALA A 29 11.71 -9.31 10.08
N ASN A 30 12.71 -9.56 10.91
CA ASN A 30 14.06 -9.03 10.71
C ASN A 30 14.72 -9.46 9.39
N GLU A 31 14.30 -10.60 8.82
CA GLU A 31 14.78 -11.14 7.55
C GLU A 31 14.19 -10.44 6.32
N VAL A 32 13.17 -9.60 6.50
CA VAL A 32 12.54 -8.84 5.41
C VAL A 32 13.41 -7.63 5.11
N GLU A 33 14.19 -7.72 4.03
CA GLU A 33 15.06 -6.63 3.57
C GLU A 33 14.29 -5.50 2.86
N SER A 34 13.13 -5.82 2.28
CA SER A 34 12.30 -4.83 1.59
C SER A 34 10.82 -5.22 1.56
N VAL A 35 9.97 -4.23 1.35
CA VAL A 35 8.51 -4.40 1.25
C VAL A 35 8.01 -3.73 -0.02
N THR A 36 6.95 -4.26 -0.62
CA THR A 36 6.21 -3.55 -1.67
C THR A 36 4.79 -3.27 -1.19
N VAL A 37 4.23 -2.16 -1.65
CA VAL A 37 2.88 -1.73 -1.31
C VAL A 37 2.00 -1.85 -2.54
N THR A 38 0.85 -2.52 -2.40
CA THR A 38 -0.14 -2.67 -3.47
C THR A 38 -1.41 -1.92 -3.10
N PRO A 39 -1.52 -0.62 -3.44
CA PRO A 39 -2.74 0.15 -3.28
C PRO A 39 -3.75 -0.17 -4.39
N THR A 40 -5.02 -0.32 -4.02
CA THR A 40 -6.14 -0.43 -4.97
C THR A 40 -7.07 0.75 -4.77
N THR A 41 -7.32 1.52 -5.82
CA THR A 41 -8.22 2.67 -5.78
C THR A 41 -9.67 2.23 -6.00
N ILE A 42 -10.64 3.00 -5.50
CA ILE A 42 -12.06 2.74 -5.81
C ILE A 42 -12.34 2.95 -7.31
N ASN A 43 -11.69 3.94 -7.92
CA ASN A 43 -11.80 4.23 -9.34
C ASN A 43 -10.56 3.74 -10.07
N SER A 44 -10.73 2.76 -10.96
CA SER A 44 -9.63 2.14 -11.73
C SER A 44 -8.84 3.12 -12.61
N LYS A 45 -9.39 4.30 -12.91
CA LYS A 45 -8.71 5.37 -13.66
C LYS A 45 -7.92 6.34 -12.76
N ALA A 46 -8.02 6.20 -11.44
CA ALA A 46 -7.24 7.02 -10.52
C ALA A 46 -5.78 6.54 -10.47
N THR A 47 -4.86 7.50 -10.40
CA THR A 47 -3.44 7.24 -10.16
C THR A 47 -3.15 7.31 -8.67
N VAL A 48 -2.16 6.54 -8.22
CA VAL A 48 -1.67 6.56 -6.85
C VAL A 48 -0.16 6.71 -6.87
N THR A 49 0.39 7.42 -5.88
CA THR A 49 1.84 7.60 -5.77
C THR A 49 2.33 6.91 -4.51
N VAL A 50 3.33 6.03 -4.64
CA VAL A 50 4.02 5.40 -3.52
C VAL A 50 5.45 5.92 -3.51
N ASN A 51 5.87 6.52 -2.38
CA ASN A 51 7.20 7.13 -2.22
C ASN A 51 7.60 8.11 -3.36
N GLY A 52 6.62 8.83 -3.91
CA GLY A 52 6.82 9.78 -5.03
C GLY A 52 6.72 9.18 -6.44
N THR A 53 6.69 7.86 -6.58
CA THR A 53 6.53 7.16 -7.88
C THR A 53 5.06 6.93 -8.19
N ALA A 54 4.60 7.36 -9.36
CA ALA A 54 3.23 7.14 -9.82
C ALA A 54 3.02 5.70 -10.29
N LEU A 55 1.88 5.13 -9.91
CA LEU A 55 1.51 3.76 -10.16
C LEU A 55 0.00 3.65 -10.49
N SER A 56 -0.33 2.67 -11.32
CA SER A 56 -1.71 2.26 -11.60
C SER A 56 -2.30 1.47 -10.43
N SER A 57 -3.60 1.65 -10.18
CA SER A 57 -4.33 0.88 -9.17
C SER A 57 -4.10 -0.63 -9.29
N GLY A 58 -3.84 -1.28 -8.16
CA GLY A 58 -3.70 -2.73 -8.06
C GLY A 58 -2.30 -3.27 -8.41
N ASN A 59 -1.36 -2.42 -8.81
CA ASN A 59 0.03 -2.83 -9.02
C ASN A 59 0.85 -2.68 -7.73
N ALA A 60 1.88 -3.50 -7.57
CA ALA A 60 2.84 -3.33 -6.48
C ALA A 60 3.80 -2.18 -6.80
N SER A 61 4.15 -1.39 -5.78
CA SER A 61 5.24 -0.43 -5.86
C SER A 61 6.59 -1.11 -6.05
N ASP A 62 7.61 -0.32 -6.35
CA ASP A 62 8.99 -0.72 -6.15
C ASP A 62 9.24 -1.10 -4.68
N ALA A 63 10.26 -1.92 -4.47
CA ALA A 63 10.72 -2.32 -3.15
C ALA A 63 11.24 -1.09 -2.38
N ILE A 64 10.75 -0.94 -1.15
CA ILE A 64 11.15 0.07 -0.16
C ILE A 64 11.87 -0.56 1.01
#